data_AF-A0A436D1R9-F1
#
_entry.id   AF-A0A436D1R9-F1
#
_cell.length_a   1.000
_cell.length_b   1.000
_cell.length_c   1.000
_cell.angle_alpha   90.00
_cell.angle_beta   90.00
_cell.angle_gamma   90.00
#
_symmetry.space_group_name_H-M   'P 1'
#
loop_
_entity.id
_entity.type
_entity.pdbx_description
1 polymer ?
#
loop_
_entity_poly.entity_id
_entity_poly.type
_entity_poly.pdbx_seq_one_letter_code
_entity_poly.pdbx_strand_id
1 'polypeptide(L)'
;MTQQLADFAAYLSEQKLTELDEAIAVVWFLTRDPEHEKGVTVTQIAKVLTDNRLRPSINASRLGAKLRSNSNVVAGAKLGAGTHRIKASSDRTFAEKYADFLDPRTAKVGDSIISNEIPLGGRRHLEQIRREANGCYDRGFYNGSAVMCRRMVELLLVEAFVKAGHLAQILDAKDDIKGFGEIIGIAKSNQYIRLSRTTPGTIEKVKTIGDAAAHHRFYNTTKKDLDELNPGLRHVITELAALAGF
;
A
#
# COMPACT_ATOMS: atom_id res chain seq x y z
N MET A 1 12.31 3.65 -0.80
CA MET A 1 12.72 3.25 -2.17
C MET A 1 12.83 1.73 -2.37
N THR A 2 13.17 0.92 -1.35
CA THR A 2 13.42 -0.53 -1.53
C THR A 2 12.27 -1.32 -2.16
N GLN A 3 11.02 -1.14 -1.68
CA GLN A 3 9.88 -1.84 -2.27
C GLN A 3 9.57 -1.37 -3.70
N GLN A 4 9.61 -0.06 -3.95
CA GLN A 4 9.39 0.51 -5.29
C GLN A 4 10.44 0.01 -6.29
N LEU A 5 11.70 -0.09 -5.86
CA LEU A 5 12.77 -0.65 -6.67
C LEU A 5 12.55 -2.14 -6.96
N ALA A 6 12.08 -2.91 -5.96
CA ALA A 6 11.76 -4.32 -6.15
C ALA A 6 10.57 -4.52 -7.12
N ASP A 7 9.51 -3.73 -6.98
CA ASP A 7 8.36 -3.74 -7.89
C ASP A 7 8.78 -3.35 -9.31
N PHE A 8 9.62 -2.31 -9.43
CA PHE A 8 10.18 -1.88 -10.71
C PHE A 8 11.05 -2.96 -11.35
N ALA A 9 11.93 -3.61 -10.58
CA ALA A 9 12.75 -4.70 -11.07
C ALA A 9 11.92 -5.92 -11.49
N ALA A 10 10.89 -6.30 -10.72
CA ALA A 10 9.97 -7.35 -11.10
C ALA A 10 9.31 -7.04 -12.45
N TYR A 11 8.81 -5.81 -12.64
CA TYR A 11 8.26 -5.36 -13.91
C TYR A 11 9.28 -5.46 -15.06
N LEU A 12 10.51 -4.98 -14.87
CA LEU A 12 11.55 -5.07 -15.90
C LEU A 12 11.86 -6.52 -16.30
N SER A 13 11.84 -7.45 -15.33
CA SER A 13 12.11 -8.88 -15.56
C SER A 13 11.08 -9.57 -16.47
N GLU A 14 9.86 -9.04 -16.51
CA GLU A 14 8.78 -9.52 -17.37
C GLU A 14 8.89 -8.96 -18.80
N GLN A 15 9.72 -7.94 -19.01
CA GLN A 15 9.91 -7.31 -20.31
C GLN A 15 11.01 -8.00 -21.12
N LYS A 16 10.88 -8.00 -22.45
CA LYS A 16 11.93 -8.47 -23.38
C LYS A 16 12.99 -7.38 -23.62
N LEU A 17 13.66 -6.92 -22.56
CA LEU A 17 14.65 -5.84 -22.60
C LEU A 17 16.08 -6.38 -22.71
N THR A 18 16.96 -5.61 -23.36
CA THR A 18 18.40 -5.91 -23.32
C THR A 18 19.01 -5.49 -21.98
N GLU A 19 20.20 -5.99 -21.64
CA GLU A 19 20.97 -5.51 -20.47
C GLU A 19 21.16 -3.98 -20.47
N LEU A 20 21.34 -3.37 -21.65
CA LEU A 20 21.52 -1.92 -21.75
C LEU A 20 20.21 -1.18 -21.46
N ASP A 21 19.08 -1.69 -21.96
CA ASP A 21 17.78 -1.05 -21.75
C ASP A 21 17.36 -1.12 -20.28
N GLU A 22 17.57 -2.26 -19.61
CA GLU A 22 17.35 -2.39 -18.16
C GLU A 22 18.26 -1.46 -17.36
N ALA A 23 19.54 -1.36 -17.73
CA ALA A 23 20.47 -0.45 -17.07
C ALA A 23 20.05 1.01 -17.22
N ILE A 24 19.56 1.42 -18.39
CA ILE A 24 19.05 2.78 -18.62
C ILE A 24 17.77 3.03 -17.81
N ALA A 25 16.87 2.06 -17.74
CA ALA A 25 15.67 2.13 -16.91
C ALA A 25 16.03 2.28 -15.42
N VAL A 26 17.01 1.53 -14.93
CA VAL A 26 17.56 1.64 -13.57
C VAL A 26 18.23 3.00 -13.33
N VAL A 27 19.00 3.54 -14.29
CA VAL A 27 19.55 4.90 -14.20
C VAL A 27 18.44 5.92 -14.03
N TRP A 28 17.39 5.84 -14.86
CA TRP A 28 16.25 6.74 -14.75
C TRP A 28 15.63 6.67 -13.35
N PHE A 29 15.29 5.46 -12.89
CA PHE A 29 14.62 5.23 -11.61
C PHE A 29 15.45 5.71 -10.42
N LEU A 30 16.73 5.34 -10.36
CA LEU A 30 17.59 5.71 -9.23
C LEU A 30 17.82 7.24 -9.15
N THR A 31 17.90 7.93 -10.28
CA THR A 31 18.09 9.40 -10.28
C THR A 31 16.87 10.20 -9.83
N ARG A 32 15.75 9.53 -9.49
CA ARG A 32 14.58 10.15 -8.85
C ARG A 32 14.71 10.20 -7.33
N ASP A 33 15.65 9.45 -6.77
CA ASP A 33 16.07 9.60 -5.39
C ASP A 33 16.83 10.92 -5.23
N PRO A 34 16.45 11.81 -4.30
CA PRO A 34 17.22 13.02 -3.99
C PRO A 34 18.70 12.74 -3.69
N GLU A 35 19.04 11.58 -3.12
CA GLU A 35 20.43 11.21 -2.85
C GLU A 35 21.25 10.96 -4.13
N HIS A 36 20.58 10.63 -5.24
CA HIS A 36 21.18 10.22 -6.50
C HIS A 36 20.83 11.15 -7.68
N GLU A 37 20.24 12.32 -7.42
CA GLU A 37 19.81 13.29 -8.46
C GLU A 37 20.95 13.68 -9.41
N LYS A 38 22.18 13.74 -8.90
CA LYS A 38 23.39 14.08 -9.68
C LYS A 38 23.91 12.94 -10.57
N GLY A 39 23.25 11.79 -10.54
CA GLY A 39 23.57 10.60 -11.33
C GLY A 39 24.10 9.44 -10.50
N VAL A 40 24.17 8.27 -11.15
CA VAL A 40 24.58 6.99 -10.53
C VAL A 40 25.78 6.37 -11.22
N THR A 41 26.63 5.72 -10.44
CA THR A 41 27.82 5.01 -10.95
C THR A 41 27.44 3.67 -11.58
N VAL A 42 28.30 3.14 -12.46
CA VAL A 42 28.07 1.82 -13.07
C VAL A 42 28.06 0.71 -12.02
N THR A 43 28.83 0.85 -10.96
CA THR A 43 28.83 -0.09 -9.82
C THR A 43 27.48 -0.12 -9.12
N GLN A 44 26.84 1.04 -8.88
CA GLN A 44 25.50 1.09 -8.30
C GLN A 44 24.46 0.45 -9.22
N ILE A 45 24.52 0.73 -10.53
CA ILE A 45 23.61 0.13 -11.52
C ILE A 45 23.78 -1.40 -11.53
N ALA A 46 25.02 -1.87 -11.63
CA ALA A 46 25.33 -3.30 -11.68
C ALA A 46 24.87 -4.03 -10.40
N LYS A 47 25.08 -3.40 -9.24
CA LYS A 47 24.60 -3.93 -7.96
C LYS A 47 23.09 -4.09 -7.95
N VAL A 48 22.34 -3.07 -8.39
CA VAL A 48 20.87 -3.13 -8.45
C VAL A 48 20.39 -4.25 -9.37
N LEU A 49 20.98 -4.38 -10.56
CA LEU A 49 20.60 -5.42 -11.53
C LEU A 49 20.88 -6.84 -10.98
N THR A 50 22.00 -7.04 -10.29
CA THR A 50 22.36 -8.34 -9.70
C THR A 50 21.52 -8.66 -8.46
N ASP A 51 21.41 -7.73 -7.51
CA ASP A 51 20.70 -7.95 -6.25
C ASP A 51 19.20 -8.22 -6.45
N ASN A 52 18.62 -7.62 -7.50
CA ASN A 52 17.22 -7.83 -7.87
C ASN A 52 17.04 -8.92 -8.94
N ARG A 53 18.09 -9.73 -9.20
CA ARG A 53 18.03 -10.92 -10.07
C ARG A 53 17.63 -10.63 -11.52
N LEU A 54 17.82 -9.39 -11.99
CA LEU A 54 17.61 -9.02 -13.39
C LEU A 54 18.70 -9.61 -14.28
N ARG A 55 19.95 -9.59 -13.81
CA ARG A 55 21.09 -10.21 -14.50
C ARG A 55 22.01 -10.90 -13.50
N PRO A 56 22.51 -12.12 -13.80
CA PRO A 56 23.30 -12.89 -12.86
C PRO A 56 24.71 -12.31 -12.64
N SER A 57 25.28 -11.67 -13.66
CA SER A 57 26.57 -10.98 -13.57
C SER A 57 26.66 -9.89 -14.63
N ILE A 58 27.40 -8.82 -14.32
CA ILE A 58 27.54 -7.66 -15.20
C ILE A 58 29.00 -7.25 -15.29
N ASN A 59 29.51 -7.15 -16.53
CA ASN A 59 30.80 -6.54 -16.78
C ASN A 59 30.65 -5.01 -16.74
N ALA A 60 31.03 -4.40 -15.61
CA ALA A 60 30.88 -2.97 -15.36
C ALA A 60 31.61 -2.09 -16.39
N SER A 61 32.81 -2.47 -16.83
CA SER A 61 33.55 -1.69 -17.85
C SER A 61 32.81 -1.68 -19.19
N ARG A 62 32.33 -2.84 -19.64
CA ARG A 62 31.56 -2.96 -20.89
C ARG A 62 30.23 -2.21 -20.78
N LEU A 63 29.52 -2.33 -19.67
CA LEU A 63 28.27 -1.62 -19.45
C LEU A 63 28.49 -0.09 -19.43
N GLY A 64 29.53 0.38 -18.74
CA GLY A 64 29.90 1.80 -18.71
C GLY A 64 30.22 2.37 -20.09
N ALA A 65 30.93 1.62 -20.93
CA ALA A 65 31.19 2.03 -22.32
C ALA A 65 29.89 2.16 -23.13
N LYS A 66 28.97 1.20 -23.00
CA LYS A 66 27.66 1.23 -23.67
C LYS A 66 26.75 2.35 -23.18
N LEU A 67 26.74 2.62 -21.88
CA LEU A 67 25.98 3.73 -21.31
C LEU A 67 26.49 5.08 -21.81
N ARG A 68 27.82 5.25 -21.88
CA ARG A 68 28.44 6.47 -22.44
C ARG A 68 28.11 6.74 -23.88
N SER A 69 28.01 5.69 -24.70
CA SER A 69 27.69 5.84 -26.13
C SER A 69 26.19 5.96 -26.42
N ASN A 70 25.32 5.77 -25.42
CA ASN A 70 23.88 5.83 -25.61
C ASN A 70 23.37 7.27 -25.64
N SER A 71 22.56 7.60 -26.64
CA SER A 71 22.02 8.95 -26.87
C SER A 71 21.07 9.46 -25.77
N ASN A 72 20.50 8.56 -24.97
CA ASN A 72 19.60 8.89 -23.86
C ASN A 72 20.32 9.17 -22.54
N VAL A 73 21.64 8.95 -22.47
CA VAL A 73 22.41 9.03 -21.22
C VAL A 73 23.42 10.17 -21.29
N VAL A 74 23.53 10.91 -20.19
CA VAL A 74 24.62 11.86 -19.95
C VAL A 74 25.56 11.23 -18.94
N ALA A 75 26.84 11.12 -19.31
CA ALA A 75 27.88 10.54 -18.47
C ALA A 75 28.87 11.60 -18.00
N GLY A 76 29.31 11.49 -16.74
CA GLY A 76 30.38 12.32 -16.18
C GLY A 76 31.74 12.06 -16.82
N ALA A 77 32.63 13.05 -16.73
CA ALA A 77 33.92 13.07 -17.43
C ALA A 77 34.83 11.87 -17.11
N LYS A 78 34.82 11.34 -15.87
CA LYS A 78 35.69 10.21 -15.47
C LYS A 78 35.19 8.87 -16.02
N LEU A 79 36.04 8.15 -16.76
CA LEU A 79 35.74 6.80 -17.25
C LEU A 79 35.71 5.82 -16.07
N GLY A 80 34.71 4.95 -15.98
CA GLY A 80 34.56 3.94 -14.92
C GLY A 80 34.09 4.46 -13.55
N ALA A 81 34.42 5.69 -13.18
CA ALA A 81 34.00 6.34 -11.93
C ALA A 81 33.00 7.50 -12.13
N GLY A 82 32.64 7.80 -13.38
CA GLY A 82 31.66 8.84 -13.70
C GLY A 82 30.24 8.42 -13.37
N THR A 83 29.42 9.40 -13.00
CA THR A 83 27.97 9.21 -12.82
C THR A 83 27.26 9.24 -14.17
N HIS A 84 26.13 8.54 -14.24
CA HIS A 84 25.25 8.46 -15.40
C HIS A 84 23.88 8.97 -14.97
N ARG A 85 23.25 9.76 -15.83
CA ARG A 85 21.87 10.21 -15.66
C ARG A 85 21.16 10.23 -17.01
N ILE A 86 19.84 10.24 -16.99
CA ILE A 86 19.06 10.40 -18.20
C ILE A 86 19.19 11.83 -18.72
N LYS A 87 19.35 11.95 -20.04
CA LYS A 87 19.34 13.23 -20.73
C LYS A 87 17.96 13.87 -20.59
N ALA A 88 17.92 15.16 -20.29
CA ALA A 88 16.65 15.89 -20.07
C ALA A 88 15.65 15.71 -21.25
N SER A 89 16.14 15.67 -22.50
CA SER A 89 15.31 15.45 -23.68
C SER A 89 14.63 14.08 -23.72
N SER A 90 15.21 13.08 -23.05
CA SER A 90 14.69 11.70 -23.01
C SER A 90 13.88 11.44 -21.73
N ASP A 91 13.96 12.31 -20.72
CA ASP A 91 13.35 12.10 -19.40
C ASP A 91 11.85 11.88 -19.48
N ARG A 92 11.14 12.69 -20.29
CA ARG A 92 9.69 12.57 -20.48
C ARG A 92 9.29 11.18 -20.97
N THR A 93 10.02 10.63 -21.93
CA THR A 93 9.73 9.30 -22.50
C THR A 93 9.92 8.19 -21.47
N PHE A 94 10.87 8.31 -20.55
CA PHE A 94 11.05 7.34 -19.48
C PHE A 94 10.03 7.55 -18.34
N ALA A 95 9.68 8.80 -18.05
CA ALA A 95 8.62 9.11 -17.09
C ALA A 95 7.26 8.53 -17.51
N GLU A 96 6.87 8.67 -18.78
CA GLU A 96 5.63 8.08 -19.31
C GLU A 96 5.58 6.56 -19.14
N LYS A 97 6.74 5.89 -19.12
CA LYS A 97 6.82 4.43 -18.96
C LYS A 97 6.87 3.99 -17.50
N TYR A 98 7.55 4.76 -16.65
CA TYR A 98 8.05 4.25 -15.38
C TYR A 98 7.67 5.12 -14.16
N ALA A 99 7.04 6.28 -14.33
CA ALA A 99 6.66 7.16 -13.22
C ALA A 99 5.68 6.51 -12.24
N ASP A 100 4.84 5.59 -12.72
CA ASP A 100 3.92 4.84 -11.87
C ASP A 100 4.64 3.93 -10.86
N PHE A 101 5.93 3.63 -11.02
CA PHE A 101 6.69 2.90 -9.99
C PHE A 101 7.18 3.81 -8.86
N LEU A 102 7.14 5.13 -9.07
CA LEU A 102 7.54 6.14 -8.09
C LEU A 102 6.35 6.70 -7.33
N ASP A 103 5.14 6.63 -7.89
CA ASP A 103 3.94 7.13 -7.25
C ASP A 103 3.50 6.19 -6.11
N PRO A 104 3.47 6.66 -4.84
CA PRO A 104 2.94 5.85 -3.74
C PRO A 104 1.46 5.46 -3.95
N ARG A 105 0.72 6.19 -4.79
CA ARG A 105 -0.71 5.95 -5.09
C ARG A 105 -0.93 4.80 -6.08
N THR A 106 0.06 4.42 -6.85
CA THR A 106 0.02 3.26 -7.77
C THR A 106 0.70 2.04 -7.16
N ALA A 107 1.33 2.20 -6.00
CA ALA A 107 2.02 1.11 -5.35
C ALA A 107 1.08 -0.09 -5.13
N LYS A 108 1.58 -1.27 -5.49
CA LYS A 108 0.85 -2.53 -5.30
C LYS A 108 0.60 -2.71 -3.81
N VAL A 109 -0.64 -3.06 -3.49
CA VAL A 109 -1.11 -3.33 -2.14
C VAL A 109 -1.68 -4.74 -2.15
N GLY A 110 -1.21 -5.57 -1.23
CA GLY A 110 -1.75 -6.90 -1.01
C GLY A 110 -3.13 -6.84 -0.36
N ASP A 111 -3.62 -8.00 0.06
CA ASP A 111 -4.94 -8.13 0.69
C ASP A 111 -4.86 -8.94 1.98
N SER A 112 -3.70 -8.87 2.64
CA SER A 112 -3.39 -9.67 3.83
C SER A 112 -4.28 -9.37 5.03
N ILE A 113 -4.77 -8.14 5.19
CA ILE A 113 -5.63 -7.73 6.32
C ILE A 113 -7.11 -7.68 5.94
N ILE A 114 -7.45 -7.02 4.83
CA ILE A 114 -8.81 -7.00 4.29
C ILE A 114 -8.75 -7.60 2.89
N SER A 115 -9.32 -8.79 2.72
CA SER A 115 -9.31 -9.53 1.46
C SER A 115 -10.01 -8.76 0.33
N ASN A 116 -9.47 -8.87 -0.87
CA ASN A 116 -10.12 -8.33 -2.07
C ASN A 116 -11.39 -9.10 -2.47
N GLU A 117 -11.56 -10.32 -1.97
CA GLU A 117 -12.71 -11.20 -2.24
C GLU A 117 -13.99 -10.73 -1.52
N ILE A 118 -13.86 -9.91 -0.47
CA ILE A 118 -15.03 -9.37 0.24
C ILE A 118 -15.60 -8.20 -0.58
N PRO A 119 -16.85 -8.28 -1.06
CA PRO A 119 -17.46 -7.20 -1.81
C PRO A 119 -17.78 -6.01 -0.90
N LEU A 120 -17.50 -4.80 -1.38
CA LEU A 120 -17.79 -3.54 -0.69
C LEU A 120 -18.78 -2.67 -1.48
N GLY A 121 -19.64 -3.33 -2.28
CA GLY A 121 -20.72 -2.69 -3.03
C GLY A 121 -20.26 -1.70 -4.11
N GLY A 122 -19.01 -1.80 -4.58
CA GLY A 122 -18.41 -0.85 -5.51
C GLY A 122 -18.22 0.57 -4.94
N ARG A 123 -18.31 0.73 -3.61
CA ARG A 123 -18.20 2.04 -2.96
C ARG A 123 -16.75 2.47 -2.86
N ARG A 124 -16.38 3.46 -3.67
CA ARG A 124 -15.01 4.00 -3.77
C ARG A 124 -14.34 4.32 -2.43
N HIS A 125 -15.09 4.85 -1.46
CA HIS A 125 -14.51 5.20 -0.16
C HIS A 125 -14.15 3.98 0.70
N LEU A 126 -14.97 2.92 0.67
CA LEU A 126 -14.66 1.66 1.37
C LEU A 126 -13.47 0.98 0.71
N GLU A 127 -13.44 0.96 -0.62
CA GLU A 127 -12.31 0.45 -1.40
C GLU A 127 -11.00 1.17 -1.08
N GLN A 128 -11.05 2.49 -0.94
CA GLN A 128 -9.91 3.28 -0.55
C GLN A 128 -9.44 2.92 0.88
N ILE A 129 -10.35 2.73 1.83
CA ILE A 129 -9.99 2.33 3.21
C ILE A 129 -9.39 0.91 3.22
N ARG A 130 -9.93 -0.02 2.43
CA ARG A 130 -9.34 -1.36 2.24
C ARG A 130 -7.90 -1.25 1.75
N ARG A 131 -7.67 -0.43 0.72
CA ARG A 131 -6.33 -0.17 0.18
C ARG A 131 -5.40 0.46 1.22
N GLU A 132 -5.88 1.40 2.01
CA GLU A 132 -5.09 2.04 3.09
C GLU A 132 -4.75 1.05 4.21
N ALA A 133 -5.71 0.25 4.67
CA ALA A 133 -5.51 -0.75 5.72
C ALA A 133 -4.44 -1.78 5.34
N ASN A 134 -4.56 -2.35 4.13
CA ASN A 134 -3.59 -3.30 3.60
C ASN A 134 -2.25 -2.62 3.29
N GLY A 135 -2.25 -1.44 2.66
CA GLY A 135 -1.04 -0.74 2.27
C GLY A 135 -0.17 -0.32 3.47
N CYS A 136 -0.82 0.06 4.58
CA CYS A 136 -0.16 0.31 5.86
C CYS A 136 0.43 -0.98 6.44
N TYR A 137 -0.32 -2.09 6.43
CA TYR A 137 0.16 -3.37 6.93
C TYR A 137 1.39 -3.87 6.16
N ASP A 138 1.32 -3.89 4.83
CA ASP A 138 2.39 -4.36 3.95
C ASP A 138 3.71 -3.57 4.14
N ARG A 139 3.59 -2.30 4.56
CA ARG A 139 4.73 -1.39 4.76
C ARG A 139 5.18 -1.28 6.22
N GLY A 140 4.58 -2.04 7.12
CA GLY A 140 4.93 -2.03 8.55
C GLY A 140 4.38 -0.83 9.34
N PHE A 141 3.46 -0.05 8.76
CA PHE A 141 2.76 1.04 9.45
C PHE A 141 1.54 0.51 10.22
N TYR A 142 1.79 -0.35 11.20
CA TYR A 142 0.74 -1.12 11.87
C TYR A 142 -0.29 -0.28 12.64
N ASN A 143 0.11 0.86 13.25
CA ASN A 143 -0.87 1.80 13.84
C ASN A 143 -1.86 2.31 12.79
N GLY A 144 -1.35 2.70 11.62
CA GLY A 144 -2.19 3.16 10.50
C GLY A 144 -3.13 2.07 10.02
N SER A 145 -2.65 0.83 9.91
CA SER A 145 -3.49 -0.32 9.54
C SER A 145 -4.61 -0.56 10.55
N ALA A 146 -4.30 -0.58 11.85
CA ALA A 146 -5.29 -0.73 12.92
C ALA A 146 -6.39 0.35 12.89
N VAL A 147 -6.00 1.61 12.69
CA VAL A 147 -6.96 2.73 12.56
C VAL A 147 -7.87 2.54 11.35
N MET A 148 -7.33 2.11 10.21
CA MET A 148 -8.15 1.84 9.01
C MET A 148 -9.07 0.64 9.16
N CYS A 149 -8.64 -0.43 9.86
CA CYS A 149 -9.51 -1.56 10.21
C CYS A 149 -10.68 -1.12 11.09
N ARG A 150 -10.42 -0.29 12.11
CA ARG A 150 -11.47 0.30 12.95
C ARG A 150 -12.46 1.12 12.13
N ARG A 151 -11.96 2.00 11.27
CA ARG A 151 -12.78 2.85 10.38
C ARG A 151 -13.62 2.00 9.42
N MET A 152 -13.07 0.95 8.82
CA MET A 152 -13.80 0.03 7.96
C MET A 152 -14.99 -0.61 8.69
N VAL A 153 -14.74 -1.16 9.88
CA VAL A 153 -15.78 -1.83 10.68
C VAL A 153 -16.87 -0.84 11.11
N GLU A 154 -16.49 0.36 11.54
CA GLU A 154 -17.44 1.42 11.90
C GLU A 154 -18.35 1.80 10.72
N LEU A 155 -17.78 2.03 9.54
CA LEU A 155 -18.56 2.38 8.35
C LEU A 155 -19.48 1.23 7.91
N LEU A 156 -18.99 0.00 7.86
CA LEU A 156 -19.84 -1.15 7.49
C LEU A 156 -20.95 -1.39 8.51
N LEU A 157 -20.71 -1.12 9.79
CA LEU A 157 -21.74 -1.19 10.82
C LEU A 157 -22.83 -0.14 10.58
N VAL A 158 -22.45 1.11 10.28
CA VAL A 158 -23.40 2.17 9.89
C VAL A 158 -24.20 1.75 8.65
N GLU A 159 -23.54 1.22 7.62
CA GLU A 159 -24.20 0.75 6.40
C GLU A 159 -25.19 -0.38 6.66
N ALA A 160 -24.87 -1.30 7.59
CA ALA A 160 -25.80 -2.35 8.01
C ALA A 160 -27.07 -1.77 8.66
N PHE A 161 -26.95 -0.76 9.53
CA PHE A 161 -28.11 -0.07 10.10
C PHE A 161 -28.92 0.68 9.05
N VAL A 162 -28.26 1.35 8.11
CA VAL A 162 -28.91 2.04 6.98
C VAL A 162 -29.68 1.03 6.14
N LYS A 163 -29.06 -0.09 5.77
CA LYS A 163 -29.69 -1.15 4.97
C LYS A 163 -30.89 -1.80 5.68
N ALA A 164 -30.83 -1.94 6.99
CA ALA A 164 -31.93 -2.45 7.80
C ALA A 164 -33.05 -1.42 8.06
N GLY A 165 -32.91 -0.16 7.64
CA GLY A 165 -33.91 0.89 7.87
C GLY A 165 -33.91 1.45 9.30
N HIS A 166 -32.78 1.34 10.01
CA HIS A 166 -32.66 1.69 11.43
C HIS A 166 -31.62 2.79 11.72
N LEU A 167 -31.33 3.64 10.73
CA LEU A 167 -30.40 4.78 10.89
C LEU A 167 -30.75 5.65 12.11
N ALA A 168 -32.03 5.94 12.34
CA ALA A 168 -32.50 6.78 13.45
C ALA A 168 -32.05 6.28 14.84
N GLN A 169 -31.74 4.99 15.00
CA GLN A 169 -31.27 4.45 16.29
C GLN A 169 -29.83 4.85 16.61
N ILE A 170 -29.03 5.09 15.57
CA ILE A 170 -27.62 5.43 15.67
C ILE A 170 -27.35 6.91 15.43
N LEU A 171 -28.39 7.76 15.40
CA LEU A 171 -28.28 9.21 15.42
C LEU A 171 -28.37 9.75 16.84
N ASP A 172 -27.63 10.82 17.13
CA ASP A 172 -27.71 11.59 18.36
C ASP A 172 -28.84 12.63 18.30
N ALA A 173 -28.96 13.48 19.33
CA ALA A 173 -30.01 14.50 19.40
C ALA A 173 -29.87 15.64 18.38
N LYS A 174 -28.76 15.71 17.65
CA LYS A 174 -28.47 16.70 16.60
C LYS A 174 -28.54 16.09 15.20
N ASP A 175 -29.05 14.86 15.07
CA ASP A 175 -29.06 14.06 13.85
C ASP A 175 -27.66 13.70 13.33
N ASP A 176 -26.63 13.76 14.17
CA ASP A 176 -25.28 13.28 13.85
C ASP A 176 -25.14 11.78 14.16
N ILE A 177 -24.33 11.06 13.38
CA ILE A 177 -24.04 9.65 13.67
C ILE A 177 -23.26 9.54 14.98
N LYS A 178 -23.77 8.72 15.91
CA LYS A 178 -23.14 8.44 17.21
C LYS A 178 -21.74 7.88 17.06
N GLY A 179 -20.91 8.04 18.10
CA GLY A 179 -19.55 7.50 18.08
C GLY A 179 -19.53 5.97 18.04
N PHE A 180 -18.46 5.38 17.46
CA PHE A 180 -18.32 3.94 17.28
C PHE A 180 -18.72 3.08 18.50
N GLY A 181 -18.31 3.49 19.71
CA GLY A 181 -18.63 2.76 20.95
C GLY A 181 -20.12 2.67 21.24
N GLU A 182 -20.86 3.75 20.98
CA GLU A 182 -22.31 3.80 21.18
C GLU A 182 -23.04 2.94 20.14
N ILE A 183 -22.60 3.01 18.88
CA ILE A 183 -23.14 2.16 17.80
C ILE A 183 -22.96 0.67 18.16
N ILE A 184 -21.78 0.28 18.66
CA ILE A 184 -21.53 -1.09 19.13
C ILE A 184 -22.51 -1.48 20.25
N GLY A 185 -22.74 -0.58 21.21
CA GLY A 185 -23.70 -0.80 22.30
C GLY A 185 -25.11 -1.09 21.79
N ILE A 186 -25.55 -0.34 20.78
CA ILE A 186 -26.86 -0.54 20.14
C ILE A 186 -26.88 -1.86 19.34
N ALA A 187 -25.83 -2.13 18.57
CA ALA A 187 -25.73 -3.35 17.75
C ALA A 187 -25.75 -4.64 18.59
N LYS A 188 -25.16 -4.61 19.79
CA LYS A 188 -25.15 -5.72 20.75
C LYS A 188 -26.51 -6.18 21.22
N SER A 189 -27.53 -5.31 21.16
CA SER A 189 -28.90 -5.68 21.50
C SER A 189 -29.48 -6.73 20.54
N ASN A 190 -28.91 -6.89 19.34
CA ASN A 190 -29.45 -7.68 18.24
C ASN A 190 -30.89 -7.31 17.84
N GLN A 191 -31.39 -6.14 18.26
CA GLN A 191 -32.76 -5.70 18.01
C GLN A 191 -32.94 -5.16 16.59
N TYR A 192 -31.93 -4.44 16.08
CA TYR A 192 -32.01 -3.68 14.83
C TYR A 192 -31.22 -4.33 13.70
N ILE A 193 -30.08 -4.92 14.02
CA ILE A 193 -29.30 -5.76 13.12
C ILE A 193 -28.94 -7.03 13.86
N ARG A 194 -28.91 -8.16 13.16
CA ARG A 194 -28.67 -9.47 13.79
C ARG A 194 -27.24 -9.90 13.53
N LEU A 195 -26.39 -9.75 14.55
CA LEU A 195 -24.99 -10.14 14.50
C LEU A 195 -24.80 -11.58 14.97
N SER A 196 -23.81 -12.25 14.37
CA SER A 196 -23.33 -13.55 14.83
C SER A 196 -22.76 -13.45 16.24
N ARG A 197 -22.86 -14.55 17.00
CA ARG A 197 -22.54 -14.58 18.44
C ARG A 197 -21.14 -14.03 18.78
N THR A 198 -20.15 -14.25 17.92
CA THR A 198 -18.74 -13.86 18.14
C THR A 198 -18.42 -12.45 17.64
N THR A 199 -19.23 -11.91 16.74
CA THR A 199 -18.99 -10.63 16.06
C THR A 199 -18.89 -9.44 17.02
N PRO A 200 -19.78 -9.26 18.00
CA PRO A 200 -19.67 -8.15 18.94
C PRO A 200 -18.33 -8.11 19.69
N GLY A 201 -17.85 -9.26 20.17
CA GLY A 201 -16.59 -9.33 20.90
C GLY A 201 -15.38 -9.00 20.01
N THR A 202 -15.42 -9.38 18.73
CA THR A 202 -14.37 -9.01 17.77
C THR A 202 -14.42 -7.53 17.43
N ILE A 203 -15.60 -6.94 17.24
CA ILE A 203 -15.74 -5.49 16.99
C ILE A 203 -15.15 -4.68 18.15
N GLU A 204 -15.36 -5.12 19.40
CA GLU A 204 -14.76 -4.46 20.57
C GLU A 204 -13.23 -4.54 20.59
N LYS A 205 -12.66 -5.68 20.16
CA LYS A 205 -11.20 -5.83 20.01
C LYS A 205 -10.67 -4.89 18.93
N VAL A 206 -11.35 -4.82 17.78
CA VAL A 206 -11.01 -3.87 16.70
C VAL A 206 -11.03 -2.44 17.22
N LYS A 207 -12.08 -2.05 17.96
CA LYS A 207 -12.18 -0.73 18.59
C LYS A 207 -11.02 -0.48 19.55
N THR A 208 -10.75 -1.42 20.45
CA THR A 208 -9.70 -1.28 21.47
C THR A 208 -8.33 -1.08 20.83
N ILE A 209 -7.97 -1.92 19.86
CA ILE A 209 -6.69 -1.84 19.15
C ILE A 209 -6.61 -0.54 18.34
N GLY A 210 -7.67 -0.18 17.60
CA GLY A 210 -7.69 1.03 16.78
C GLY A 210 -7.65 2.33 17.60
N ASP A 211 -8.39 2.40 18.71
CA ASP A 211 -8.37 3.55 19.62
C ASP A 211 -6.99 3.70 20.27
N ALA A 212 -6.39 2.60 20.73
CA ALA A 212 -5.05 2.61 21.29
C ALA A 212 -4.01 3.06 20.25
N ALA A 213 -4.10 2.55 19.01
CA ALA A 213 -3.23 2.93 17.90
C ALA A 213 -3.31 4.43 17.55
N ALA A 214 -4.48 5.04 17.71
CA ALA A 214 -4.72 6.45 17.39
C ALA A 214 -4.32 7.40 18.53
N HIS A 215 -4.56 7.02 19.79
CA HIS A 215 -4.60 7.97 20.89
C HIS A 215 -3.71 7.61 22.08
N HIS A 216 -3.29 6.36 22.24
CA HIS A 216 -2.59 5.96 23.45
C HIS A 216 -1.09 6.28 23.39
N ARG A 217 -0.62 7.13 24.32
CA ARG A 217 0.74 7.71 24.34
C ARG A 217 1.89 6.70 24.25
N PHE A 218 1.74 5.52 24.85
CA PHE A 218 2.80 4.51 24.96
C PHE A 218 2.50 3.21 24.21
N TYR A 219 1.42 3.18 23.42
CA TYR A 219 1.04 1.98 22.69
C TYR A 219 1.45 2.11 21.23
N ASN A 220 2.03 1.05 20.69
CA ASN A 220 2.21 0.88 19.26
C ASN A 220 1.69 -0.50 18.89
N THR A 221 0.77 -0.55 17.93
CA THR A 221 0.32 -1.78 17.31
C THR A 221 1.51 -2.48 16.68
N THR A 222 1.62 -3.77 16.95
CA THR A 222 2.61 -4.65 16.34
C THR A 222 1.99 -5.46 15.20
N LYS A 223 2.84 -6.07 14.36
CA LYS A 223 2.37 -7.04 13.36
C LYS A 223 1.54 -8.15 14.00
N LYS A 224 2.01 -8.65 15.15
CA LYS A 224 1.37 -9.75 15.88
C LYS A 224 -0.06 -9.39 16.32
N ASP A 225 -0.28 -8.17 16.81
CA ASP A 225 -1.62 -7.73 17.22
C ASP A 225 -2.61 -7.77 16.05
N LEU A 226 -2.17 -7.35 14.85
CA LEU A 226 -3.00 -7.40 13.65
C LEU A 226 -3.18 -8.83 13.12
N ASP A 227 -2.12 -9.65 13.16
CA ASP A 227 -2.19 -11.05 12.72
C ASP A 227 -3.17 -11.86 13.58
N GLU A 228 -3.17 -11.65 14.90
CA GLU A 228 -4.11 -12.29 15.83
C GLU A 228 -5.55 -11.78 15.64
N LEU A 229 -5.72 -10.52 15.26
CA LEU A 229 -7.03 -9.92 14.98
C LEU A 229 -7.61 -10.39 13.63
N ASN A 230 -6.76 -10.69 12.65
CA ASN A 230 -7.11 -10.84 11.24
C ASN A 230 -8.22 -11.89 10.95
N PRO A 231 -8.19 -13.12 11.49
CA PRO A 231 -9.26 -14.09 11.23
C PRO A 231 -10.63 -13.60 11.70
N GLY A 232 -10.67 -12.97 12.88
CA GLY A 232 -11.90 -12.38 13.42
C GLY A 232 -12.34 -11.16 12.61
N LEU A 233 -11.40 -10.28 12.26
CA LEU A 233 -11.67 -9.09 11.45
C LEU A 233 -12.29 -9.47 10.10
N ARG A 234 -11.73 -10.49 9.43
CA ARG A 234 -12.28 -11.01 8.16
C ARG A 234 -13.74 -11.41 8.31
N HIS A 235 -14.07 -12.19 9.35
CA HIS A 235 -15.45 -12.60 9.61
C HIS A 235 -16.38 -11.40 9.85
N VAL A 236 -15.94 -10.43 10.66
CA VAL A 236 -16.72 -9.20 10.94
C VAL A 236 -16.96 -8.41 9.66
N ILE A 237 -15.94 -8.15 8.85
CA ILE A 237 -16.07 -7.36 7.61
C ILE A 237 -16.99 -8.10 6.63
N THR A 238 -16.82 -9.41 6.43
CA THR A 238 -17.70 -10.21 5.57
C THR A 238 -19.16 -10.14 6.03
N GLU A 239 -19.42 -10.33 7.32
CA GLU A 239 -20.77 -10.30 7.85
C GLU A 239 -21.40 -8.91 7.72
N LEU A 240 -20.69 -7.85 8.11
CA LEU A 240 -21.22 -6.49 8.03
C LEU A 240 -21.42 -6.04 6.57
N ALA A 241 -20.54 -6.45 5.65
CA ALA A 241 -20.73 -6.20 4.22
C ALA A 241 -22.00 -6.89 3.69
N ALA A 242 -22.24 -8.15 4.09
CA ALA A 242 -23.46 -8.87 3.74
C ALA A 242 -24.71 -8.19 4.33
N LEU A 243 -24.66 -7.74 5.59
CA LEU A 243 -25.75 -7.01 6.24
C LEU A 243 -26.00 -5.63 5.59
N ALA A 244 -24.96 -4.98 5.07
CA ALA A 244 -25.05 -3.76 4.28
C ALA A 244 -25.62 -4.00 2.86
N GLY A 245 -25.74 -5.28 2.45
CA GLY A 245 -26.29 -5.69 1.16
C GLY A 245 -25.31 -5.56 -0.02
N PHE A 246 -24.03 -5.80 0.24
CA PHE A 246 -22.95 -5.82 -0.77
C PHE A 246 -22.68 -7.22 -1.34
#